data_AF-A0A6L3Y2N1-F1
#
_entry.id   AF-A0A6L3Y2N1-F1
#
_cell.length_a   1.000
_cell.length_b   1.000
_cell.length_c   1.000
_cell.angle_alpha   90.00
_cell.angle_beta   90.00
_cell.angle_gamma   90.00
#
_symmetry.space_group_name_H-M   'P 1'
#
loop_
_entity.id
_entity.type
_entity.pdbx_description
1 polymer ?
#
loop_
_entity_poly.entity_id
_entity_poly.type
_entity_poly.pdbx_seq_one_letter_code
_entity_poly.pdbx_strand_id
1 'polypeptide(L)'
;MNRQERRKANSGKPKSVVAITCEIFSTPNLGDREVHLDVGKMRAWAEKNIQPEKIRIVAEHVKRLIDGGTVTEDRVMDHTIHHIPKPILVCEHPDGLGDEIVDGNHTYVATALSWASAVEQGLLSPSVTPFVVGYGLRPAQWRRFLVSASQLRGRG
;
A
#
# COMPACT_ATOMS: atom_id res chain seq x y z
N MET A 1 23.85 -38.40 4.31
CA MET A 1 23.23 -37.43 5.23
C MET A 1 21.78 -37.80 5.47
N ASN A 2 21.44 -38.21 6.69
CA ASN A 2 20.10 -38.68 7.05
C ASN A 2 19.23 -37.56 7.65
N ARG A 3 17.90 -37.72 7.64
CA ARG A 3 16.90 -36.70 8.03
C ARG A 3 17.07 -36.17 9.47
N GLN A 4 17.65 -36.97 10.36
CA GLN A 4 17.98 -36.58 11.74
C GLN A 4 19.20 -35.65 11.84
N GLU A 5 20.20 -35.80 10.96
CA GLU A 5 21.40 -34.93 10.95
C GLU A 5 21.04 -33.52 10.48
N ARG A 6 20.12 -33.39 9.51
CA ARG A 6 19.57 -32.10 9.07
C ARG A 6 18.79 -31.38 10.18
N ARG A 7 18.13 -32.10 11.09
CA ARG A 7 17.38 -31.49 12.20
C ARG A 7 18.30 -30.96 13.31
N LYS A 8 19.40 -31.66 13.62
CA LYS A 8 20.42 -31.18 14.56
C LYS A 8 21.22 -29.98 14.03
N ALA A 9 21.48 -29.93 12.72
CA ALA A 9 22.17 -28.79 12.10
C ALA A 9 21.37 -27.46 12.12
N ASN A 10 20.06 -27.53 12.37
CA ASN A 10 19.17 -26.37 12.44
C ASN A 10 18.65 -26.06 13.85
N SER A 11 18.99 -26.87 14.87
CA SER A 11 18.48 -26.73 16.24
C SER A 11 19.26 -25.71 17.09
N GLY A 12 19.55 -24.55 16.53
CA GLY A 12 20.38 -23.53 17.17
C GLY A 12 20.71 -22.32 16.31
N LYS A 13 20.35 -22.34 15.01
CA LYS A 13 20.29 -21.11 14.24
C LYS A 13 19.14 -20.28 14.81
N PRO A 14 19.35 -19.00 15.15
CA PRO A 14 18.24 -18.10 15.39
C PRO A 14 17.29 -18.30 14.22
N LYS A 15 16.01 -18.61 14.48
CA LYS A 15 15.00 -18.40 13.44
C LYS A 15 15.28 -17.00 12.96
N SER A 16 15.62 -16.83 11.68
CA SER A 16 15.67 -15.47 11.16
C SER A 16 14.30 -14.93 11.49
N VAL A 17 14.28 -13.99 12.42
CA VAL A 17 13.12 -13.17 12.65
C VAL A 17 13.06 -12.45 11.33
N VAL A 18 12.30 -12.99 10.38
CA VAL A 18 11.87 -12.25 9.22
C VAL A 18 11.24 -11.04 9.87
N ALA A 19 11.96 -9.92 9.86
CA ALA A 19 11.43 -8.66 10.31
C ALA A 19 10.20 -8.50 9.43
N ILE A 20 9.03 -8.78 10.00
CA ILE A 20 7.77 -8.46 9.36
C ILE A 20 7.79 -6.94 9.43
N THR A 21 8.35 -6.32 8.40
CA THR A 21 8.17 -4.90 8.09
C THR A 21 6.68 -4.73 7.94
N CYS A 22 6.05 -4.38 9.06
CA CYS A 22 4.65 -4.07 9.14
C CYS A 22 4.53 -2.74 8.40
N GLU A 23 4.19 -2.79 7.11
CA GLU A 23 3.82 -1.60 6.35
C GLU A 23 2.51 -1.09 6.98
N ILE A 24 2.59 -0.02 7.76
CA ILE A 24 1.42 0.60 8.39
C ILE A 24 1.02 1.82 7.57
N PHE A 25 -0.26 1.91 7.24
CA PHE A 25 -0.87 3.11 6.67
C PHE A 25 -1.85 3.70 7.67
N SER A 26 -1.77 5.00 7.88
CA SER A 26 -2.67 5.74 8.77
C SER A 26 -3.55 6.67 7.95
N THR A 27 -4.84 6.71 8.23
CA THR A 27 -5.77 7.66 7.59
C THR A 27 -6.93 7.99 8.53
N PRO A 28 -7.38 9.26 8.58
CA PRO A 28 -8.65 9.62 9.23
C PRO A 28 -9.86 9.32 8.34
N ASN A 29 -9.67 9.03 7.05
CA ASN A 29 -10.77 8.97 6.07
C ASN A 29 -11.55 7.66 6.07
N LEU A 30 -11.30 6.72 6.98
CA LEU A 30 -12.00 5.42 7.03
C LEU A 30 -12.80 5.21 8.32
N GLY A 31 -12.91 6.23 9.16
CA GLY A 31 -13.76 6.24 10.35
C GLY A 31 -13.72 7.58 11.07
N ASP A 32 -14.43 7.66 12.20
CA ASP A 32 -14.55 8.91 12.98
C ASP A 32 -13.22 9.38 13.62
N ARG A 33 -12.18 8.54 13.55
CA ARG A 33 -10.84 8.77 14.11
C ARG A 33 -9.79 8.17 13.19
N GLU A 34 -8.54 8.59 13.37
CA GLU A 34 -7.41 7.99 12.67
C GLU A 34 -7.40 6.46 12.85
N VAL A 35 -7.38 5.75 11.72
CA VAL A 35 -7.24 4.29 11.66
C VAL A 35 -5.85 3.93 11.16
N HIS A 36 -5.32 2.83 11.66
CA HIS A 36 -4.03 2.29 11.24
C HIS A 36 -4.25 0.89 10.64
N LEU A 37 -3.69 0.64 9.46
CA LEU A 37 -3.89 -0.58 8.70
C LEU A 37 -2.55 -1.27 8.41
N ASP A 38 -2.47 -2.57 8.64
CA ASP A 38 -1.35 -3.41 8.18
C ASP A 38 -1.52 -3.71 6.68
N VAL A 39 -1.04 -2.79 5.85
CA VAL A 39 -1.22 -2.86 4.40
C VAL A 39 -0.42 -3.97 3.76
N GLY A 40 0.68 -4.41 4.39
CA GLY A 40 1.46 -5.56 3.95
C GLY A 40 0.64 -6.84 4.00
N LYS A 41 0.03 -7.13 5.17
CA LYS A 41 -0.86 -8.30 5.31
C LYS A 41 -2.13 -8.16 4.48
N MET A 42 -2.70 -6.96 4.41
CA MET A 42 -3.92 -6.71 3.64
C MET A 42 -3.70 -6.99 2.15
N ARG A 43 -2.58 -6.53 1.58
CA ARG A 43 -2.20 -6.80 0.18
C ARG A 43 -2.02 -8.29 -0.09
N ALA A 44 -1.27 -8.99 0.77
CA ALA A 44 -1.03 -10.42 0.63
C ALA A 44 -2.32 -11.27 0.72
N TRP A 45 -3.31 -10.79 1.47
CA TRP A 45 -4.63 -11.40 1.50
C TRP A 45 -5.44 -11.06 0.25
N ALA A 46 -5.47 -9.79 -0.17
CA ALA A 46 -6.23 -9.34 -1.34
C ALA A 46 -5.80 -10.09 -2.61
N GLU A 47 -4.49 -10.24 -2.84
CA GLU A 47 -3.92 -10.96 -3.99
C GLU A 47 -4.45 -12.40 -4.14
N LYS A 48 -4.85 -13.05 -3.04
CA LYS A 48 -5.35 -14.42 -3.04
C LYS A 48 -6.88 -14.53 -3.11
N ASN A 49 -7.59 -13.44 -2.83
CA ASN A 49 -9.03 -13.46 -2.56
C ASN A 49 -9.84 -12.47 -3.41
N ILE A 50 -9.19 -11.50 -4.05
CA ILE A 50 -9.83 -10.41 -4.78
C ILE A 50 -9.26 -10.37 -6.19
N GLN A 51 -10.14 -10.23 -7.18
CA GLN A 51 -9.73 -10.05 -8.56
C GLN A 51 -9.09 -8.66 -8.73
N PRO A 52 -7.89 -8.54 -9.33
CA PRO A 52 -7.29 -7.25 -9.59
C PRO A 52 -8.12 -6.46 -10.60
N GLU A 53 -8.18 -5.15 -10.40
CA GLU A 53 -8.89 -4.21 -11.26
C GLU A 53 -8.00 -3.04 -11.69
N LYS A 54 -8.41 -2.35 -12.76
CA LYS A 54 -7.73 -1.13 -13.20
C LYS A 54 -8.34 0.06 -12.47
N ILE A 55 -7.55 0.68 -11.60
CA ILE A 55 -7.92 1.89 -10.90
C ILE A 55 -7.39 3.09 -11.68
N ARG A 56 -8.31 3.95 -12.11
CA ARG A 56 -7.95 5.19 -12.81
C ARG A 56 -7.27 6.15 -11.84
N ILE A 57 -6.21 6.82 -12.31
CA ILE A 57 -5.61 7.91 -11.57
C ILE A 57 -6.45 9.17 -11.75
N VAL A 58 -6.79 9.81 -10.64
CA VAL A 58 -7.58 11.04 -10.56
C VAL A 58 -6.70 12.11 -9.94
N ALA A 59 -6.49 13.22 -10.67
CA ALA A 59 -5.55 14.27 -10.28
C ALA A 59 -5.90 14.89 -8.92
N GLU A 60 -7.20 15.06 -8.64
CA GLU A 60 -7.71 15.59 -7.38
C GLU A 60 -7.37 14.69 -6.18
N HIS A 61 -7.32 13.36 -6.39
CA HIS A 61 -6.92 12.42 -5.34
C HIS A 61 -5.42 12.48 -5.10
N VAL A 62 -4.62 12.54 -6.16
CA VAL A 62 -3.16 12.70 -6.06
C VAL A 62 -2.81 13.98 -5.31
N LYS A 63 -3.44 15.09 -5.68
CA LYS A 63 -3.27 16.38 -5.00
C LYS A 63 -3.59 16.27 -3.50
N ARG A 64 -4.71 15.63 -3.14
CA ARG A 64 -5.11 15.45 -1.74
C ARG A 64 -4.09 14.63 -0.94
N LEU A 65 -3.54 13.57 -1.53
CA LEU A 65 -2.56 12.71 -0.88
C LEU A 65 -1.23 13.42 -0.62
N ILE A 66 -0.80 14.30 -1.54
CA ILE A 66 0.40 15.12 -1.40
C ILE A 66 0.16 16.26 -0.40
N ASP A 67 -0.87 17.08 -0.63
CA ASP A 67 -1.18 18.25 0.21
C ASP A 67 -1.52 17.85 1.66
N GLY A 68 -2.11 16.67 1.87
CA GLY A 68 -2.42 16.11 3.19
C GLY A 68 -1.22 15.48 3.92
N GLY A 69 -0.04 15.43 3.28
CA GLY A 69 1.17 14.84 3.86
C GLY A 69 1.16 13.31 3.99
N THR A 70 0.10 12.64 3.50
CA THR A 70 0.02 11.17 3.45
C THR A 70 1.12 10.58 2.57
N VAL A 71 1.47 11.28 1.49
CA VAL A 71 2.59 10.95 0.61
C VAL A 71 3.48 12.18 0.48
N THR A 72 4.77 12.03 0.74
CA THR A 72 5.76 13.09 0.50
C THR A 72 6.42 12.90 -0.85
N GLU A 73 6.57 13.98 -1.60
CA GLU A 73 7.16 13.98 -2.95
C GLU A 73 8.58 13.43 -2.95
N ASP A 74 9.44 13.90 -2.04
CA ASP A 74 10.82 13.41 -1.87
C ASP A 74 10.89 11.90 -1.74
N ARG A 75 10.01 11.31 -0.92
CA ARG A 75 9.98 9.86 -0.70
C ARG A 75 9.52 9.09 -1.93
N VAL A 76 8.66 9.70 -2.75
CA VAL A 76 8.24 9.09 -4.02
C VAL A 76 9.37 9.11 -5.03
N MET A 77 10.05 10.25 -5.16
CA MET A 77 11.10 10.47 -6.15
C MET A 77 12.38 9.70 -5.81
N ASP A 78 12.81 9.69 -4.56
CA ASP A 78 14.09 9.09 -4.16
C ASP A 78 13.99 7.59 -3.87
N HIS A 79 12.79 7.07 -3.66
CA HIS A 79 12.57 5.67 -3.28
C HIS A 79 11.54 4.98 -4.17
N THR A 80 10.27 5.39 -4.11
CA THR A 80 9.19 4.59 -4.71
C THR A 80 9.35 4.39 -6.21
N ILE A 81 9.71 5.43 -6.97
CA ILE A 81 9.75 5.39 -8.44
C ILE A 81 10.78 4.38 -9.00
N HIS A 82 11.80 4.05 -8.19
CA HIS A 82 12.85 3.10 -8.56
C HIS A 82 12.50 1.64 -8.23
N HIS A 83 11.38 1.40 -7.57
CA HIS A 83 10.94 0.07 -7.16
C HIS A 83 9.86 -0.48 -8.11
N ILE A 84 9.73 -1.81 -8.16
CA ILE A 84 8.65 -2.45 -8.90
C ILE A 84 7.30 -2.02 -8.30
N PRO A 85 6.39 -1.43 -9.09
CA PRO A 85 5.05 -1.05 -8.63
C PRO A 85 4.31 -2.24 -8.03
N LYS A 86 3.74 -2.06 -6.84
CA LYS A 86 2.86 -3.06 -6.21
C LYS A 86 1.41 -2.68 -6.47
N PRO A 87 0.49 -3.66 -6.61
CA PRO A 87 -0.93 -3.35 -6.64
C PRO A 87 -1.36 -2.56 -5.39
N ILE A 88 -2.19 -1.55 -5.61
CA ILE A 88 -2.71 -0.69 -4.55
C ILE A 88 -3.91 -1.33 -3.85
N LEU A 89 -4.29 -0.78 -2.70
CA LEU A 89 -5.51 -1.17 -1.99
C LEU A 89 -6.45 0.02 -1.99
N VAL A 90 -7.71 -0.22 -2.35
CA VAL A 90 -8.77 0.79 -2.35
C VAL A 90 -9.81 0.35 -1.35
N CYS A 91 -9.98 1.08 -0.26
CA CYS A 91 -10.88 0.70 0.81
C CYS A 91 -12.16 1.54 0.74
N GLU A 92 -13.31 0.87 0.62
CA GLU A 92 -14.61 1.53 0.68
C GLU A 92 -14.86 2.09 2.09
N HIS A 93 -15.37 3.32 2.16
CA HIS A 93 -15.83 3.91 3.42
C HIS A 93 -17.03 3.14 3.98
N PRO A 94 -17.09 2.87 5.31
CA PRO A 94 -18.22 2.16 5.91
C PRO A 94 -19.58 2.80 5.65
N ASP A 95 -19.62 4.12 5.68
CA ASP A 95 -20.85 4.92 5.50
C ASP A 95 -21.08 5.35 4.04
N GLY A 96 -20.33 4.78 3.09
CA GLY A 96 -20.51 5.09 1.66
C GLY A 96 -20.07 6.48 1.23
N LEU A 97 -19.18 7.13 1.99
CA LEU A 97 -18.64 8.47 1.70
C LEU A 97 -17.60 8.50 0.57
N GLY A 98 -17.34 7.37 -0.07
CA GLY A 98 -16.36 7.19 -1.14
C GLY A 98 -15.26 6.19 -0.78
N ASP A 99 -14.25 6.11 -1.64
CA ASP A 99 -13.15 5.16 -1.51
C ASP A 99 -11.87 5.87 -1.08
N GLU A 100 -11.11 5.21 -0.21
CA GLU A 100 -9.80 5.66 0.23
C GLU A 100 -8.68 4.85 -0.45
N ILE A 101 -7.71 5.57 -1.03
CA ILE A 101 -6.50 4.96 -1.60
C ILE A 101 -5.54 4.63 -0.45
N VAL A 102 -5.52 3.35 -0.07
CA VAL A 102 -4.65 2.81 0.99
C VAL A 102 -3.40 2.22 0.35
N ASP A 103 -2.50 3.12 -0.06
CA ASP A 103 -1.30 2.76 -0.80
C ASP A 103 -0.01 3.09 -0.03
N GLY A 104 0.40 2.16 0.85
CA GLY A 104 1.66 2.30 1.59
C GLY A 104 2.93 2.18 0.74
N ASN A 105 2.84 1.87 -0.57
CA ASN A 105 3.98 1.89 -1.49
C ASN A 105 4.02 3.16 -2.33
N HIS A 106 3.03 4.06 -2.21
CA HIS A 106 2.88 5.29 -3.00
C HIS A 106 2.87 5.07 -4.53
N THR A 107 2.54 3.86 -4.99
CA THR A 107 2.44 3.50 -6.40
C THR A 107 1.45 4.36 -7.18
N TYR A 108 0.31 4.73 -6.56
CA TYR A 108 -0.70 5.60 -7.16
C TYR A 108 -0.12 6.98 -7.49
N VAL A 109 0.55 7.60 -6.52
CA VAL A 109 1.19 8.92 -6.70
C VAL A 109 2.40 8.83 -7.62
N ALA A 110 3.27 7.83 -7.44
CA ALA A 110 4.44 7.63 -8.30
C ALA A 110 4.08 7.46 -9.78
N THR A 111 3.02 6.71 -10.07
CA THR A 111 2.53 6.53 -11.44
C THR A 111 1.98 7.84 -12.00
N ALA A 112 1.28 8.64 -11.18
CA ALA A 112 0.77 9.94 -11.60
C ALA A 112 1.90 10.91 -11.97
N LEU A 113 2.94 11.00 -11.13
CA LEU A 113 4.11 11.86 -11.36
C LEU A 113 4.93 11.38 -12.57
N SER A 114 5.15 10.07 -12.70
CA SER A 114 5.84 9.49 -13.86
C SER A 114 5.10 9.79 -15.17
N TRP A 115 3.76 9.70 -15.15
CA TRP A 115 2.92 10.05 -16.29
C TRP A 115 3.01 11.54 -16.63
N ALA A 116 2.91 12.43 -15.63
CA ALA A 116 3.03 13.87 -15.84
C ALA A 116 4.37 14.23 -16.48
N SER A 117 5.48 13.66 -15.99
CA SER A 117 6.81 13.87 -16.57
C SER A 117 6.92 13.35 -18.01
N ALA A 118 6.33 12.20 -18.33
CA ALA A 118 6.32 11.68 -19.70
C ALA A 118 5.49 12.56 -20.66
N VAL A 119 4.41 13.16 -20.18
CA VAL A 119 3.62 14.13 -20.95
C VAL A 119 4.43 15.41 -21.22
N GLU A 120 5.12 15.95 -20.22
CA GLU A 120 5.98 17.13 -20.36
C GLU A 120 7.14 16.90 -21.35
N GLN A 121 7.70 15.69 -21.38
CA GLN A 121 8.73 15.28 -22.33
C GLN A 121 8.20 14.98 -23.74
N GLY A 122 6.88 15.08 -23.96
CA GLY A 122 6.24 14.79 -25.24
C GLY A 122 6.20 13.30 -25.61
N LEU A 123 6.47 12.40 -24.66
CA LEU A 123 6.44 10.95 -24.86
C LEU A 123 5.02 10.39 -24.82
N LEU A 124 4.11 11.07 -24.12
CA LEU A 124 2.69 10.70 -24.01
C LEU A 124 1.78 11.89 -24.29
N SER A 125 0.58 11.61 -24.81
CA SER A 125 -0.46 12.63 -24.94
C SER A 125 -1.11 12.91 -23.57
N PRO A 126 -1.40 14.19 -23.23
CA PRO A 126 -2.16 14.55 -22.03
C PRO A 126 -3.55 13.91 -21.96
N SER A 127 -4.10 13.49 -23.11
CA SER A 127 -5.41 12.86 -23.21
C SER A 127 -5.45 11.42 -22.67
N VAL A 128 -4.29 10.77 -22.53
CA VAL A 128 -4.19 9.40 -22.02
C VAL A 128 -4.27 9.45 -20.50
N THR A 129 -5.35 8.95 -19.91
CA THR A 129 -5.43 8.86 -18.44
C THR A 129 -4.72 7.60 -17.93
N PRO A 130 -3.73 7.72 -17.03
CA PRO A 130 -3.04 6.55 -16.49
C PRO A 130 -3.94 5.76 -15.53
N PHE A 131 -3.61 4.48 -15.38
CA PHE A 131 -4.24 3.57 -14.44
C PHE A 131 -3.18 2.78 -13.68
N VAL A 132 -3.52 2.33 -12.47
CA VAL A 132 -2.75 1.34 -11.71
C VAL A 132 -3.58 0.09 -11.50
N VAL A 133 -2.92 -1.01 -11.18
CA VAL A 133 -3.61 -2.22 -10.71
C VAL A 133 -3.91 -2.05 -9.23
N GLY A 134 -5.13 -2.38 -8.82
CA GLY A 134 -5.54 -2.35 -7.43
C GLY A 134 -6.49 -3.47 -7.05
N TYR A 135 -6.79 -3.53 -5.76
CA TYR A 135 -7.84 -4.37 -5.18
C TYR A 135 -8.82 -3.49 -4.40
N GLY A 136 -10.10 -3.50 -4.78
CA GLY A 136 -11.19 -2.91 -4.00
C GLY A 136 -11.58 -3.78 -2.81
N LEU A 137 -11.60 -3.20 -1.61
CA LEU A 137 -11.97 -3.86 -0.36
C LEU A 137 -13.18 -3.19 0.27
N ARG A 138 -14.19 -4.00 0.57
CA ARG A 138 -15.36 -3.62 1.37
C ARG A 138 -15.01 -3.50 2.85
N PRO A 139 -15.82 -2.81 3.67
CA PRO A 139 -15.58 -2.66 5.11
C PRO A 139 -15.29 -3.96 5.86
N ALA A 140 -16.06 -5.02 5.60
CA ALA A 140 -15.85 -6.33 6.22
C ALA A 140 -14.53 -7.02 5.81
N GLN A 141 -13.94 -6.61 4.69
CA GLN A 141 -12.70 -7.16 4.16
C GLN A 141 -11.50 -6.44 4.76
N TRP A 142 -11.49 -5.09 4.80
CA TRP A 142 -10.32 -4.35 5.30
C TRP A 142 -10.29 -4.20 6.83
N ARG A 143 -11.43 -4.19 7.54
CA ARG A 143 -11.47 -3.99 9.01
C ARG A 143 -10.67 -5.01 9.82
N ARG A 144 -10.46 -6.22 9.29
CA ARG A 144 -9.66 -7.28 9.94
C ARG A 144 -8.16 -6.96 10.01
N PHE A 145 -7.70 -5.93 9.31
CA PHE A 145 -6.30 -5.50 9.27
C PHE A 145 -6.04 -4.23 10.10
N LEU A 146 -7.02 -3.80 10.90
CA LEU A 146 -6.84 -2.70 11.84
C LEU A 146 -5.76 -3.05 12.88
N VAL A 147 -4.83 -2.12 13.06
CA VAL A 147 -3.78 -2.19 14.07
C VAL A 147 -4.15 -1.25 15.21
N SER A 148 -4.15 -1.79 16.42
CA SER A 148 -4.43 -0.98 17.60
C SER A 148 -3.26 -0.06 17.94
N ALA A 149 -3.55 1.12 18.50
CA ALA A 149 -2.52 2.07 18.90
C ALA A 149 -1.53 1.51 19.95
N SER A 150 -1.93 0.51 20.75
CA SER A 150 -1.04 -0.18 21.70
C SER A 150 -0.02 -1.08 20.98
N GLN A 151 -0.37 -1.68 19.84
CA GLN A 151 0.54 -2.47 19.02
C GLN A 151 1.57 -1.60 18.27
N LEU A 152 1.29 -0.30 18.10
CA LEU A 152 2.25 0.65 17.54
C LEU A 152 3.31 1.10 18.56
N ARG A 153 2.96 1.19 19.85
CA ARG A 153 3.86 1.67 20.92
C ARG A 153 4.86 0.65 21.43
N GLY A 154 4.60 -0.66 21.26
CA GLY A 154 5.52 -1.73 21.69
C GLY A 154 6.80 -1.88 20.84
N ARG A 155 7.17 -0.85 20.07
CA ARG A 155 8.28 -0.87 19.10
C ARG A 155 9.18 0.36 19.17
N GLY A 156 8.95 1.25 20.14
CA GLY A 156 9.86 2.34 20.48
C GLY A 156 11.03 1.86 21.31
#